data_AF-A0A7X9WNG6-F1
#
_entry.id   AF-A0A7X9WNG6-F1
#
_cell.length_a   1.000
_cell.length_b   1.000
_cell.length_c   1.000
_cell.angle_alpha   90.00
_cell.angle_beta   90.00
_cell.angle_gamma   90.00
#
_symmetry.space_group_name_H-M   'P 1'
#
loop_
_entity.id
_entity.type
_entity.pdbx_description
1 polymer ?
#
loop_
_entity_poly.entity_id
_entity_poly.type
_entity_poly.pdbx_seq_one_letter_code
_entity_poly.pdbx_strand_id
1 'polypeptide(L)'
;MPATEPIAVLGDTLMLVAALLAARWAIVAAKGAEGWSGWVAIWLRRVAVVSILLLALRLVTIAANRPEIAAPVSGFIAMILFGGIAALVADHWIVRLIETRARRS
;
A
#
# COMPACT_ATOMS: atom_id res chain seq x y z
N MET A 1 -5.57 -0.75 -31.03
CA MET A 1 -5.04 0.31 -30.14
C MET A 1 -4.53 -0.36 -28.88
N PRO A 2 -3.27 -0.18 -28.45
CA PRO A 2 -2.73 -0.96 -27.34
C PRO A 2 -3.35 -0.46 -26.03
N ALA A 3 -4.12 -1.32 -25.38
CA ALA A 3 -4.76 -1.10 -24.08
C ALA A 3 -3.76 -1.24 -22.90
N THR A 4 -2.54 -0.76 -23.07
CA THR A 4 -1.39 -1.02 -22.17
C THR A 4 -1.22 -0.03 -21.02
N GLU A 5 -1.82 1.16 -21.11
CA GLU A 5 -1.65 2.21 -20.09
C GLU A 5 -2.25 1.92 -18.70
N PRO A 6 -3.43 1.27 -18.55
CA PRO A 6 -4.04 1.11 -17.21
C PRO A 6 -3.28 0.13 -16.30
N ILE A 7 -2.66 -0.90 -16.89
CA ILE A 7 -2.00 -1.99 -16.15
C ILE A 7 -0.61 -1.57 -15.66
N ALA A 8 0.13 -0.80 -16.45
CA ALA A 8 1.45 -0.30 -16.05
C ALA A 8 1.34 0.58 -14.79
N VAL A 9 0.36 1.48 -14.75
CA VAL A 9 0.10 2.37 -13.60
C VAL A 9 -0.28 1.58 -12.33
N LEU A 10 -0.99 0.47 -12.48
CA LEU A 10 -1.30 -0.44 -11.37
C LEU A 10 -0.02 -1.04 -10.78
N GLY A 11 0.86 -1.55 -11.64
CA GLY A 11 2.14 -2.12 -11.24
C GLY A 11 3.02 -1.11 -10.50
N ASP A 12 3.18 0.09 -11.06
CA ASP A 12 4.01 1.15 -10.46
C ASP A 12 3.51 1.57 -9.09
N THR A 13 2.18 1.69 -8.92
CA THR A 13 1.58 2.09 -7.64
C THR A 13 1.77 1.00 -6.58
N LEU A 14 1.61 -0.28 -6.94
CA LEU A 14 1.85 -1.40 -6.04
C LEU A 14 3.34 -1.48 -5.64
N MET A 15 4.24 -1.24 -6.59
CA MET A 15 5.69 -1.22 -6.33
C MET A 15 6.06 -0.07 -5.38
N LEU A 16 5.47 1.12 -5.57
CA LEU A 16 5.64 2.26 -4.67
C LEU A 16 5.15 1.92 -3.25
N VAL A 17 3.96 1.35 -3.11
CA VAL A 17 3.42 0.95 -1.80
C VAL A 17 4.34 -0.08 -1.12
N ALA A 18 4.82 -1.08 -1.86
CA ALA A 18 5.77 -2.06 -1.34
C ALA A 18 7.07 -1.41 -0.88
N ALA A 19 7.63 -0.47 -1.67
CA ALA A 19 8.84 0.25 -1.32
C ALA A 19 8.66 1.12 -0.05
N LEU A 20 7.52 1.80 0.09
CA LEU A 20 7.20 2.60 1.29
C LEU A 20 7.10 1.73 2.55
N LEU A 21 6.45 0.57 2.46
CA LEU A 21 6.36 -0.37 3.58
C LEU A 21 7.74 -0.97 3.92
N ALA A 22 8.53 -1.36 2.91
CA ALA A 22 9.89 -1.86 3.13
C ALA A 22 10.79 -0.81 3.81
N ALA A 23 10.73 0.45 3.36
CA ALA A 23 11.46 1.56 3.98
C ALA A 23 11.03 1.78 5.43
N ARG A 24 9.73 1.71 5.71
CA ARG A 24 9.18 1.78 7.07
C ARG A 24 9.74 0.65 7.95
N TRP A 25 9.72 -0.59 7.49
CA TRP A 25 10.26 -1.73 8.24
C TRP A 25 11.75 -1.58 8.52
N ALA A 26 12.53 -1.09 7.55
CA ALA A 26 13.95 -0.82 7.73
C ALA A 26 14.22 0.26 8.79
N ILE A 27 13.44 1.35 8.79
CA ILE A 27 13.56 2.42 9.81
C ILE A 27 13.24 1.87 11.20
N VAL A 28 12.13 1.13 11.33
CA VAL A 28 11.72 0.54 12.62
C VAL A 28 12.77 -0.47 13.11
N ALA A 29 13.33 -1.29 12.23
CA ALA A 29 14.35 -2.26 12.59
C ALA A 29 15.67 -1.60 13.04
N ALA A 30 16.06 -0.48 12.42
CA ALA A 30 17.34 0.17 12.71
C ALA A 30 17.28 1.16 13.89
N LYS A 31 16.16 1.87 14.05
CA LYS A 31 16.04 3.01 14.99
C LYS A 31 14.89 2.87 15.99
N GLY A 32 14.13 1.79 15.93
CA GLY A 32 12.91 1.62 16.72
C GLY A 32 11.76 2.50 16.24
N ALA A 33 10.62 2.36 16.91
CA ALA A 33 9.36 3.04 16.57
C ALA A 33 9.07 4.31 17.40
N GLU A 34 10.06 4.81 18.14
CA GLU A 34 9.89 5.95 19.06
C GLU A 34 10.51 7.24 18.49
N GLY A 35 10.13 8.40 19.04
CA GLY A 35 10.66 9.71 18.65
C GLY A 35 10.44 10.06 17.17
N TRP A 36 11.42 10.75 16.57
CA TRP A 36 11.35 11.21 15.17
C TRP A 36 11.26 10.05 14.17
N SER A 37 11.98 8.95 14.38
CA SER A 37 11.90 7.76 13.51
C SER A 37 10.53 7.11 13.54
N GLY A 38 9.87 7.07 14.70
CA GLY A 38 8.48 6.65 14.83
C GLY A 38 7.52 7.51 14.01
N TRP A 39 7.72 8.83 14.03
CA TRP A 39 6.91 9.77 13.26
C TRP A 39 7.06 9.55 11.74
N VAL A 40 8.30 9.42 11.26
CA VAL A 40 8.60 9.11 9.85
C VAL A 40 7.97 7.77 9.44
N ALA A 41 8.09 6.74 10.27
CA ALA A 41 7.48 5.44 10.00
C ALA A 41 5.96 5.56 9.86
N ILE A 42 5.28 6.31 10.74
CA ILE A 42 3.83 6.57 10.67
C ILE A 42 3.47 7.27 9.36
N TRP A 43 4.26 8.25 8.94
CA TRP A 43 4.04 8.93 7.66
C TRP A 43 4.16 8.01 6.46
N LEU A 44 5.17 7.15 6.41
CA LEU A 44 5.32 6.18 5.33
C LEU A 44 4.09 5.27 5.21
N ARG A 45 3.53 4.83 6.35
CA ARG A 45 2.27 4.06 6.36
C ARG A 45 1.09 4.88 5.84
N ARG A 46 0.96 6.15 6.25
CA ARG A 46 -0.13 7.03 5.77
C ARG A 46 -0.04 7.25 4.26
N VAL A 47 1.16 7.51 3.72
CA VAL A 47 1.38 7.69 2.28
C VAL A 47 1.05 6.41 1.52
N ALA A 48 1.41 5.23 2.04
CA ALA A 48 1.03 3.95 1.45
C ALA A 48 -0.50 3.77 1.40
N VAL A 49 -1.21 4.06 2.50
CA VAL A 49 -2.68 4.00 2.55
C VAL A 49 -3.31 4.95 1.54
N VAL A 50 -2.86 6.21 1.51
CA VAL A 50 -3.38 7.21 0.57
C VAL A 50 -3.15 6.78 -0.88
N SER A 51 -1.99 6.20 -1.20
CA SER A 51 -1.68 5.72 -2.55
C SER A 51 -2.65 4.61 -3.00
N ILE A 52 -2.98 3.67 -2.11
CA ILE A 52 -3.97 2.62 -2.38
C ILE A 52 -5.35 3.22 -2.61
N LEU A 53 -5.76 4.19 -1.79
CA LEU A 53 -7.08 4.84 -1.92
C LEU A 53 -7.19 5.66 -3.21
N LEU A 54 -6.14 6.38 -3.59
CA LEU A 54 -6.11 7.14 -4.85
C LEU A 54 -6.20 6.23 -6.07
N LEU A 55 -5.54 5.08 -6.03
CA LEU A 55 -5.64 4.07 -7.07
C LEU A 55 -7.06 3.51 -7.19
N ALA A 56 -7.67 3.14 -6.05
CA ALA A 56 -9.05 2.67 -6.02
C ALA A 56 -10.02 3.74 -6.55
N LEU A 57 -9.86 4.99 -6.10
CA LEU A 57 -10.69 6.11 -6.57
C LEU A 57 -10.54 6.33 -8.07
N ARG A 58 -9.32 6.27 -8.61
CA ARG A 58 -9.07 6.39 -10.05
C ARG A 58 -9.80 5.30 -10.84
N LEU A 59 -9.80 4.05 -10.36
CA LEU A 59 -10.52 2.95 -10.98
C LEU A 59 -12.04 3.16 -10.90
N VAL A 60 -12.56 3.66 -9.78
CA VAL A 60 -13.98 4.02 -9.64
C VAL A 60 -14.35 5.10 -10.67
N THR A 61 -13.54 6.14 -10.83
CA THR A 61 -13.76 7.19 -11.83
C THR A 61 -13.75 6.64 -13.25
N ILE A 62 -12.87 5.68 -13.56
CA ILE A 62 -12.86 5.01 -14.88
C ILE A 62 -14.14 4.21 -15.09
N ALA A 63 -14.57 3.42 -14.09
CA ALA A 63 -15.80 2.63 -14.17
C ALA A 63 -17.05 3.51 -14.34
N ALA A 64 -17.10 4.65 -13.64
CA ALA A 64 -18.21 5.60 -13.74
C ALA A 64 -18.32 6.24 -15.13
N ASN A 65 -17.19 6.47 -15.81
CA ASN A 65 -17.16 7.07 -17.15
C ASN A 65 -17.25 6.06 -18.31
N ARG A 66 -17.14 4.75 -18.02
CA ARG A 66 -17.14 3.67 -19.01
C ARG A 66 -17.96 2.46 -18.51
N PRO A 67 -19.29 2.51 -18.60
CA PRO A 67 -20.17 1.47 -18.07
C PRO A 67 -19.91 0.08 -18.69
N GLU A 68 -19.43 0.03 -19.93
CA GLU A 68 -19.09 -1.20 -20.65
C GLU A 68 -17.95 -2.02 -20.03
N ILE A 69 -17.09 -1.38 -19.22
CA ILE A 69 -16.01 -2.05 -18.48
C ILE A 69 -16.18 -1.94 -16.95
N ALA A 70 -17.31 -1.42 -16.47
CA ALA A 70 -17.52 -1.22 -15.03
C ALA A 70 -17.50 -2.53 -14.22
N ALA A 71 -18.11 -3.60 -14.75
CA ALA A 71 -18.13 -4.91 -14.11
C ALA A 71 -16.71 -5.50 -13.90
N PRO A 72 -15.85 -5.65 -14.94
CA PRO A 72 -14.49 -6.14 -14.72
C PRO A 72 -13.62 -5.19 -13.87
N VAL A 73 -13.80 -3.87 -13.97
CA VAL A 73 -13.05 -2.90 -13.15
C VAL A 73 -13.40 -3.00 -11.66
N SER A 74 -14.66 -3.33 -11.32
CA SER A 74 -15.06 -3.52 -9.92
C SER A 74 -14.32 -4.68 -9.23
N GLY A 75 -14.03 -5.76 -9.96
CA GLY A 75 -13.20 -6.86 -9.47
C GLY A 75 -11.77 -6.42 -9.13
N PHE A 76 -11.16 -5.58 -9.97
CA PHE A 76 -9.83 -5.03 -9.69
C PHE A 76 -9.84 -4.10 -8.47
N ILE A 77 -10.86 -3.26 -8.32
CA ILE A 77 -11.03 -2.39 -7.14
C ILE A 77 -11.09 -3.24 -5.87
N ALA A 78 -11.93 -4.28 -5.86
CA ALA A 78 -12.07 -5.18 -4.72
C ALA A 78 -10.74 -5.88 -4.40
N MET A 79 -10.03 -6.37 -5.42
CA MET A 79 -8.73 -7.02 -5.24
C MET A 79 -7.67 -6.07 -4.65
N ILE A 80 -7.61 -4.82 -5.12
CA ILE A 80 -6.67 -3.82 -4.63
C ILE A 80 -6.98 -3.42 -3.19
N LEU A 81 -8.25 -3.18 -2.86
CA LEU A 81 -8.65 -2.84 -1.51
C LEU A 81 -8.39 -4.00 -0.55
N PHE A 82 -8.74 -5.22 -0.94
CA PHE A 82 -8.48 -6.41 -0.13
C PHE A 82 -6.97 -6.64 0.06
N GLY A 83 -6.18 -6.58 -1.02
CA GLY A 83 -4.72 -6.69 -0.96
C GLY A 83 -4.09 -5.58 -0.11
N GLY A 84 -4.59 -4.35 -0.21
CA GLY A 84 -4.16 -3.23 0.62
C GLY A 84 -4.45 -3.44 2.10
N ILE A 85 -5.65 -3.92 2.45
CA ILE A 85 -6.00 -4.28 3.83
C ILE A 85 -5.08 -5.39 4.35
N ALA A 86 -4.88 -6.45 3.56
CA ALA A 86 -3.99 -7.55 3.92
C ALA A 86 -2.55 -7.06 4.15
N ALA A 87 -2.05 -6.17 3.30
CA ALA A 87 -0.71 -5.56 3.45
C ALA A 87 -0.60 -4.73 4.74
N LEU A 88 -1.65 -3.98 5.11
CA LEU A 88 -1.66 -3.19 6.36
C LEU A 88 -1.73 -4.07 7.61
N VAL A 89 -2.46 -5.19 7.54
CA VAL A 89 -2.48 -6.19 8.61
C VAL A 89 -1.10 -6.84 8.73
N ALA A 90 -0.48 -7.20 7.61
CA ALA A 90 0.88 -7.76 7.59
C ALA A 90 1.91 -6.76 8.15
N ASP A 91 1.85 -5.47 7.77
CA ASP A 91 2.71 -4.41 8.32
C ASP A 91 2.66 -4.38 9.85
N HIS A 92 1.47 -4.46 10.43
CA HIS A 92 1.30 -4.48 11.88
C HIS A 92 1.99 -5.67 12.56
N TRP A 93 1.84 -6.87 11.99
CA TRP A 93 2.49 -8.07 12.52
C TRP A 93 4.01 -8.03 12.34
N ILE A 94 4.51 -7.55 11.20
CA ILE A 94 5.94 -7.43 10.91
C ILE A 94 6.60 -6.44 11.89
N VAL A 95 6.01 -5.26 12.09
CA VAL A 95 6.53 -4.26 13.04
C VAL A 95 6.59 -4.84 14.46
N ARG A 96 5.53 -5.53 14.92
CA ARG A 96 5.53 -6.20 16.22
C ARG A 96 6.62 -7.26 16.34
N LEU A 97 6.83 -8.05 15.29
CA LEU A 97 7.89 -9.07 15.25
C LEU A 97 9.27 -8.42 15.41
N ILE A 98 9.53 -7.33 14.66
CA ILE A 98 10.79 -6.58 14.72
C ILE A 98 11.04 -6.04 16.14
N GLU A 99 10.04 -5.38 16.74
CA GLU A 99 10.15 -4.83 18.10
C GLU A 99 10.33 -5.93 19.17
N THR A 100 9.67 -7.08 19.01
CA THR A 100 9.82 -8.20 19.94
C THR A 100 11.22 -8.80 19.86
N ARG A 101 11.81 -8.85 18.67
CA ARG A 101 13.18 -9.32 18.47
C ARG A 101 14.20 -8.37 19.07
N ALA A 102 14.04 -7.06 18.88
CA ALA A 102 14.94 -6.05 19.42
C ALA A 102 14.97 -6.03 20.97
N ARG A 103 13.87 -6.41 21.63
CA ARG A 103 13.81 -6.52 23.10
C ARG A 103 14.56 -7.75 23.67
N ARG A 104 14.89 -8.74 22.83
CA ARG A 104 15.54 -9.99 23.24
C ARG A 104 17.05 -10.00 23.00
N SER A 105 17.57 -9.05 22.22
CA SER A 105 19.00 -8.83 21.95
C SER A 105 19.58 -7.82 22.91
#